data_AF-A0A934ACS2-F1
#
_entry.id   AF-A0A934ACS2-F1
#
_cell.length_a   1.000
_cell.length_b   1.000
_cell.length_c   1.000
_cell.angle_alpha   90.00
_cell.angle_beta   90.00
_cell.angle_gamma   90.00
#
_symmetry.space_group_name_H-M   'P 1'
#
loop_
_entity.id
_entity.type
_entity.pdbx_description
1 polymer ?
#
loop_
_entity_poly.entity_id
_entity_poly.type
_entity_poly.pdbx_seq_one_letter_code
_entity_poly.pdbx_strand_id
1 'polypeptide(L)'
;MNYKFFVFCPDDEGVITKIINVASKNGAGNYGNYSQVAHITHGEGNWKAEQGAKPFEGVVGKITRSSTARIEMMCPAEKAKSIVKAIKSVHPWERVDIEFIKIEQL
;
A
#
# COMPACT_ATOMS: atom_id res chain seq x y z
N MET A 1 -17.32 0.29 -12.23
CA MET A 1 -16.61 1.52 -11.82
C MET A 1 -15.31 1.10 -11.17
N ASN A 2 -14.20 1.78 -11.47
CA ASN A 2 -12.89 1.39 -10.95
C ASN A 2 -12.32 2.47 -10.03
N TYR A 3 -11.53 2.04 -9.06
CA TYR A 3 -10.63 2.90 -8.32
C TYR A 3 -9.19 2.62 -8.76
N LYS A 4 -8.32 3.61 -8.57
CA LYS A 4 -6.90 3.39 -8.38
C LYS A 4 -6.61 3.59 -6.91
N PHE A 5 -6.01 2.60 -6.26
CA PHE A 5 -5.57 2.76 -4.87
C PHE A 5 -4.07 3.01 -4.80
N PHE A 6 -3.66 3.63 -3.71
CA PHE A 6 -2.28 3.95 -3.36
C PHE A 6 -2.05 3.39 -1.96
N VAL A 7 -0.94 2.69 -1.73
CA VAL A 7 -0.53 2.24 -0.40
C VAL A 7 0.95 2.53 -0.19
N PHE A 8 1.29 3.09 0.96
CA PHE A 8 2.66 3.33 1.37
C PHE A 8 3.16 2.19 2.27
N CYS A 9 4.42 1.79 2.08
CA CYS A 9 5.06 0.71 2.83
C CYS A 9 6.58 0.96 2.94
N PRO A 10 7.32 0.19 3.77
CA PRO A 10 8.78 0.18 3.71
C PRO A 10 9.28 -0.16 2.31
N ASP A 11 10.38 0.45 1.90
CA ASP A 11 11.04 0.11 0.63
C ASP A 11 11.81 -1.21 0.75
N ASP A 12 11.06 -2.30 0.89
CA ASP A 12 11.55 -3.68 1.01
C ASP A 12 10.84 -4.54 -0.05
N GLU A 13 11.63 -5.19 -0.91
CA GLU A 13 11.11 -5.97 -2.03
C GLU A 13 10.17 -7.10 -1.58
N GLY A 14 10.44 -7.72 -0.43
CA GLY A 14 9.60 -8.76 0.15
C GLY A 14 8.25 -8.24 0.61
N VAL A 15 8.21 -7.06 1.24
CA VAL A 15 6.97 -6.38 1.64
C VAL A 15 6.17 -5.94 0.42
N ILE A 16 6.83 -5.28 -0.54
CA ILE A 16 6.21 -4.80 -1.78
C ILE A 16 5.56 -5.97 -2.54
N THR A 17 6.31 -7.05 -2.75
CA THR A 17 5.85 -8.25 -3.45
C THR A 17 4.67 -8.90 -2.71
N LYS A 18 4.71 -8.99 -1.38
CA LYS A 18 3.59 -9.54 -0.58
C LYS A 18 2.32 -8.71 -0.75
N ILE A 19 2.42 -7.39 -0.69
CA ILE A 19 1.27 -6.47 -0.86
C ILE A 19 0.65 -6.62 -2.25
N ILE A 20 1.47 -6.58 -3.32
CA ILE A 20 1.00 -6.76 -4.70
C ILE A 20 0.31 -8.11 -4.86
N ASN A 21 0.90 -9.19 -4.33
CA ASN A 21 0.34 -10.52 -4.41
C ASN A 21 -1.03 -10.64 -3.75
N VAL A 22 -1.21 -10.14 -2.53
CA VAL A 22 -2.51 -10.23 -1.84
C VAL A 22 -3.56 -9.32 -2.48
N ALA A 23 -3.17 -8.13 -2.93
CA ALA A 23 -4.08 -7.24 -3.66
C ALA A 23 -4.54 -7.88 -4.98
N SER A 24 -3.62 -8.48 -5.72
CA SER A 24 -3.91 -9.15 -7.00
C SER A 24 -4.80 -10.38 -6.83
N LYS A 25 -4.53 -11.22 -5.81
CA LYS A 25 -5.42 -12.34 -5.45
C LYS A 25 -6.84 -11.88 -5.10
N ASN A 26 -7.00 -10.64 -4.64
CA ASN A 26 -8.29 -10.00 -4.36
C ASN A 26 -8.85 -9.21 -5.55
N GLY A 27 -8.24 -9.30 -6.73
CA GLY A 27 -8.76 -8.75 -7.99
C GLY A 27 -8.22 -7.38 -8.39
N ALA A 28 -7.21 -6.84 -7.70
CA ALA A 28 -6.47 -5.66 -8.16
C ALA A 28 -5.51 -6.00 -9.31
N GLY A 29 -5.08 -4.98 -10.06
CA GLY A 29 -4.00 -5.09 -11.04
C GLY A 29 -4.30 -5.98 -12.25
N ASN A 30 -5.57 -6.18 -12.57
CA ASN A 30 -5.97 -6.87 -13.80
C ASN A 30 -6.18 -5.83 -14.91
N TYR A 31 -5.47 -6.00 -16.02
CA TYR A 31 -5.56 -5.14 -17.20
C TYR A 31 -5.52 -6.00 -18.47
N GLY A 32 -6.68 -6.34 -19.03
CA GLY A 32 -6.76 -7.27 -20.17
C GLY A 32 -6.10 -8.61 -19.84
N ASN A 33 -5.07 -8.98 -20.62
CA ASN A 33 -4.30 -10.21 -20.44
C ASN A 33 -3.14 -10.10 -19.44
N TYR A 34 -3.02 -8.96 -18.75
CA TYR A 34 -1.99 -8.72 -17.73
C TYR A 34 -2.62 -8.81 -16.33
N SER A 35 -1.90 -9.47 -15.42
CA SER A 35 -2.25 -9.55 -13.99
C SER A 35 -1.12 -8.99 -13.14
N GLN A 36 -1.42 -8.66 -11.89
CA GLN A 36 -0.46 -8.05 -10.95
C GLN A 36 0.13 -6.71 -11.41
N VAL A 37 -0.58 -5.99 -12.29
CA VAL A 37 -0.14 -4.66 -12.76
C VAL A 37 -0.14 -3.69 -11.58
N ALA A 38 1.07 -3.23 -11.24
CA ALA A 38 1.32 -2.25 -10.20
C ALA A 38 2.36 -1.22 -10.67
N HIS A 39 2.22 0.01 -10.21
CA HIS A 39 3.26 1.03 -10.29
C HIS A 39 3.89 1.20 -8.91
N ILE A 40 5.22 1.24 -8.84
CA ILE A 40 5.96 1.40 -7.60
C ILE A 40 6.78 2.68 -7.71
N THR A 41 6.64 3.57 -6.73
CA THR A 41 7.44 4.79 -6.62
C THR A 41 8.20 4.76 -5.31
N HIS A 42 9.54 4.85 -5.39
CA HIS A 42 10.43 4.89 -4.23
C HIS A 42 10.59 6.33 -3.73
N GLY A 43 10.70 6.52 -2.42
CA GLY A 43 10.84 7.83 -1.79
C GLY A 43 11.33 7.75 -0.34
N GLU A 44 11.27 8.88 0.36
CA GLU A 44 11.68 8.99 1.77
C GLU A 44 10.45 9.30 2.64
N GLY A 45 10.28 8.53 3.71
CA GLY A 45 9.33 8.84 4.77
C GLY A 45 9.98 9.62 5.90
N ASN A 46 9.20 10.46 6.58
CA ASN A 46 9.66 11.22 7.75
C ASN A 46 8.54 11.25 8.80
N TRP A 47 8.77 10.63 9.95
CA TRP A 47 7.79 10.56 11.03
C TRP A 47 8.44 10.69 12.41
N LYS A 48 7.64 11.09 13.39
CA LYS A 48 7.99 11.00 14.82
C LYS A 48 6.99 10.07 15.48
N ALA A 49 7.49 8.97 16.06
CA ALA A 49 6.64 8.11 16.87
C ALA A 49 6.33 8.81 18.19
N GLU A 50 5.06 9.01 18.52
CA GLU A 50 4.63 9.59 19.79
C GLU A 50 4.45 8.52 20.87
N GLN A 51 4.31 8.94 22.14
CA GLN A 51 4.14 8.02 23.26
C GLN A 51 2.94 7.09 23.04
N GLY A 52 3.17 5.79 23.24
CA GLY A 52 2.15 4.75 23.01
C GLY A 52 2.15 4.13 21.61
N ALA A 53 2.89 4.70 20.64
CA ALA A 53 3.07 4.10 19.32
C ALA A 53 3.96 2.85 19.38
N LYS A 54 3.69 1.88 18.51
CA LYS A 54 4.55 0.71 18.27
C LYS A 54 5.14 0.80 16.86
N PRO A 55 6.13 1.69 16.64
CA PRO A 55 6.66 1.90 15.31
C PRO A 55 7.32 0.62 14.80
N PHE A 56 7.10 0.31 13.52
CA PHE A 56 7.87 -0.73 12.83
C PHE A 56 9.36 -0.39 12.79
N GLU A 57 9.66 0.90 12.57
CA GLU A 57 11.01 1.46 12.59
C GLU A 57 11.00 2.80 13.34
N GLY A 58 12.06 3.04 14.12
CA GLY A 58 12.31 4.31 14.78
C GLY A 58 12.23 4.23 16.30
N VAL A 59 12.44 5.37 16.94
CA VAL A 59 12.42 5.49 18.42
C VAL A 59 11.37 6.51 18.82
N VAL A 60 10.54 6.15 19.81
CA VAL A 60 9.53 7.05 20.38
C VAL A 60 10.18 8.36 20.83
N GLY A 61 9.56 9.47 20.44
CA GLY A 61 10.03 10.83 20.73
C GLY A 61 11.11 11.36 19.78
N LYS A 62 11.62 10.57 18.83
CA LYS A 62 12.62 11.00 17.84
C LYS A 62 12.06 11.00 16.43
N ILE A 63 12.56 11.91 15.60
CA ILE A 63 12.30 11.89 14.15
C ILE A 63 13.06 10.71 13.55
N THR A 64 12.36 9.95 12.71
CA THR A 64 12.89 8.86 11.91
C THR A 64 12.69 9.22 10.44
N ARG A 65 13.74 8.97 9.65
CA ARG A 65 13.72 9.09 8.19
C ARG A 65 14.22 7.80 7.59
N SER A 66 13.49 7.28 6.62
CA SER A 66 13.78 5.96 6.03
C SER A 66 13.18 5.85 4.64
N SER A 67 13.69 4.90 3.84
CA SER A 67 13.18 4.62 2.51
C SER A 67 11.78 4.01 2.57
N THR A 68 10.90 4.52 1.72
CA THR A 68 9.51 4.06 1.59
C THR A 68 9.16 3.83 0.13
N ALA A 69 8.18 2.96 -0.11
CA ALA A 69 7.63 2.73 -1.43
C ALA A 69 6.13 3.01 -1.43
N ARG A 70 5.64 3.67 -2.48
CA ARG A 70 4.23 3.81 -2.81
C ARG A 70 3.86 2.84 -3.92
N ILE A 71 2.92 1.95 -3.64
CA ILE A 71 2.37 0.99 -4.61
C ILE A 71 1.02 1.50 -5.09
N GLU A 72 0.79 1.48 -6.39
CA GLU A 72 -0.47 1.90 -7.01
C GLU A 72 -1.03 0.82 -7.91
N MET A 73 -2.31 0.49 -7.76
CA MET A 73 -2.97 -0.51 -8.61
C MET A 73 -4.42 -0.11 -8.91
N MET A 74 -4.87 -0.48 -10.11
CA MET A 74 -6.30 -0.42 -10.45
C MET A 74 -7.05 -1.52 -9.71
N CYS A 75 -8.27 -1.24 -9.23
CA CYS A 75 -9.15 -2.24 -8.69
C CYS A 75 -10.63 -1.96 -8.97
N PRO A 76 -11.48 -3.01 -9.07
CA PRO A 76 -12.93 -2.84 -9.12
C PRO A 76 -13.46 -2.22 -7.82
N ALA A 77 -14.41 -1.29 -7.92
CA ALA A 77 -14.94 -0.58 -6.76
C ALA A 77 -15.56 -1.51 -5.72
N GLU A 78 -16.25 -2.57 -6.17
CA GLU A 78 -16.88 -3.58 -5.31
C GLU A 78 -15.87 -4.42 -4.53
N LYS A 79 -14.62 -4.51 -4.98
CA LYS A 79 -13.55 -5.28 -4.32
C LYS A 79 -12.69 -4.44 -3.38
N ALA A 80 -12.84 -3.11 -3.38
CA ALA A 80 -11.99 -2.19 -2.62
C ALA A 80 -11.89 -2.56 -1.13
N LYS A 81 -13.02 -2.85 -0.46
CA LYS A 81 -13.02 -3.25 0.95
C LYS A 81 -12.26 -4.55 1.22
N SER A 82 -12.39 -5.55 0.33
CA SER A 82 -11.67 -6.82 0.45
C SER A 82 -10.16 -6.62 0.27
N ILE A 83 -9.78 -5.79 -0.70
CA ILE A 83 -8.39 -5.45 -0.99
C ILE A 83 -7.76 -4.73 0.21
N VAL A 84 -8.43 -3.74 0.81
CA VAL A 84 -7.95 -3.06 2.03
C VAL A 84 -7.69 -4.06 3.15
N LYS A 85 -8.63 -4.99 3.40
CA LYS A 85 -8.48 -6.00 4.44
C LYS A 85 -7.28 -6.92 4.15
N ALA A 86 -7.12 -7.35 2.91
CA ALA A 86 -6.02 -8.22 2.50
C ALA A 86 -4.65 -7.54 2.64
N ILE A 87 -4.52 -6.29 2.19
CA ILE A 87 -3.29 -5.50 2.34
C ILE A 87 -2.96 -5.35 3.83
N LYS A 88 -3.92 -4.93 4.66
CA LYS A 88 -3.73 -4.77 6.11
C LYS A 88 -3.27 -6.04 6.82
N SER A 89 -3.67 -7.23 6.34
CA SER A 89 -3.25 -8.51 6.95
C SER A 89 -1.78 -8.88 6.74
N VAL A 90 -1.10 -8.26 5.76
CA VAL A 90 0.32 -8.53 5.46
C VAL A 90 1.21 -7.31 5.66
N HIS A 91 0.62 -6.16 5.94
CA HIS A 91 1.35 -4.91 6.07
C HIS A 91 2.11 -4.84 7.41
N PRO A 92 3.38 -4.41 7.43
CA PRO A 92 4.18 -4.35 8.66
C PRO A 92 3.78 -3.20 9.60
N TRP A 93 3.25 -2.10 9.06
CA TRP A 93 2.85 -0.95 9.87
C TRP A 93 1.51 -1.15 10.58
N GLU A 94 1.44 -0.70 11.84
CA GLU A 94 0.22 -0.72 12.67
C GLU A 94 -0.94 0.05 12.01
N ARG A 95 -0.63 1.23 11.45
CA ARG A 95 -1.56 2.01 10.64
C ARG A 95 -1.08 2.01 9.20
N VAL A 96 -1.90 1.44 8.34
CA VAL A 96 -1.65 1.38 6.90
C VAL A 96 -2.36 2.55 6.24
N ASP A 97 -1.60 3.36 5.54
CA ASP A 97 -2.13 4.45 4.72
C ASP A 97 -2.52 3.90 3.35
N ILE A 98 -3.82 3.91 3.06
CA ILE A 98 -4.37 3.44 1.79
C ILE A 98 -5.41 4.45 1.29
N GLU A 99 -5.13 5.03 0.14
CA GLU A 99 -5.97 6.02 -0.51
C GLU A 99 -6.63 5.43 -1.75
N PHE A 100 -7.81 5.96 -2.13
CA PHE A 100 -8.53 5.55 -3.33
C PHE A 100 -8.95 6.77 -4.13
N ILE A 101 -8.66 6.76 -5.43
CA ILE A 101 -9.12 7.75 -6.39
C ILE A 101 -10.08 7.06 -7.36
N LYS A 102 -11.27 7.66 -7.55
CA LYS A 102 -12.23 7.19 -8.56
C LYS A 102 -11.67 7.47 -9.94
N ILE A 103 -11.64 6.44 -10.78
CA ILE A 103 -11.17 6.54 -12.16
C ILE A 103 -12.38 6.58 -13.09
N GLU A 104 -12.41 7.61 -13.92
CA GLU A 104 -13.31 7.74 -15.06
C GLU A 104 -12.47 7.62 -16.32
N GLN A 105 -12.85 6.70 -17.20
CA GLN A 105 -12.23 6.54 -18.51
C GLN A 105 -13.18 7.18 -19.51
N LEU A 106 -12.66 8.14 -20.27
CA LEU A 106 -13.38 8.84 -21.34
C LEU A 106 -13.31 8.04 -22.64
#